data_AF-A0A9E3J401-F1
#
_entry.id   AF-A0A9E3J401-F1
#
_cell.length_a   1.000
_cell.length_b   1.000
_cell.length_c   1.000
_cell.angle_alpha   90.00
_cell.angle_beta   90.00
_cell.angle_gamma   90.00
#
_symmetry.space_group_name_H-M   'P 1'
#
loop_
_entity.id
_entity.type
_entity.pdbx_description
1 polymer ?
#
loop_
_entity_poly.entity_id
_entity_poly.type
_entity_poly.pdbx_seq_one_letter_code
_entity_poly.pdbx_strand_id
1 'polypeptide(L)'
;SAGVFAVGYSRDRVRALFLGGLTTGLGVASMHYLGMAAVRLHGDVDYDPVLVGLSVLIAVVAATAALWAALNIKSPVAVTIASLIMGAAVSSMHYTGMFAVSVRVSPSGAVLPGATAMQFIFPLAVGLGSYLFLTSAFVALSPTTGEREASASAQRAVESVPS
;
A
#
# COMPACT_ATOMS: atom_id res chain seq x y z
N SER A 1 20.89 -1.42 -16.64
CA SER A 1 20.40 -2.76 -17.06
C SER A 1 20.98 -3.93 -16.26
N ALA A 2 22.09 -3.79 -15.51
CA ALA A 2 22.65 -4.87 -14.66
C ALA A 2 21.84 -5.21 -13.38
N GLY A 3 21.03 -4.28 -12.86
CA GLY A 3 20.22 -4.49 -11.65
C GLY A 3 19.02 -5.44 -11.82
N VAL A 4 18.58 -5.66 -13.06
CA VAL A 4 17.46 -6.58 -13.37
C VAL A 4 17.94 -8.04 -13.44
N PHE A 5 19.22 -8.26 -13.76
CA PHE A 5 19.79 -9.61 -13.89
C PHE A 5 20.25 -10.22 -12.56
N ALA A 6 20.55 -9.42 -11.53
CA ALA A 6 20.86 -9.92 -10.19
C ALA A 6 19.61 -10.38 -9.41
N VAL A 7 18.42 -9.87 -9.76
CA VAL A 7 17.12 -10.30 -9.20
C VAL A 7 16.56 -11.53 -9.95
N GLY A 8 17.36 -12.15 -10.82
CA GLY A 8 16.99 -13.31 -11.63
C GLY A 8 17.09 -14.67 -10.94
N TYR A 9 17.63 -14.81 -9.72
CA TYR A 9 17.81 -16.12 -9.07
C TYR A 9 17.13 -16.25 -7.69
N SER A 10 15.80 -16.30 -7.76
CA SER A 10 14.93 -17.29 -7.07
C SER A 10 14.78 -17.36 -5.54
N ARG A 11 15.30 -16.45 -4.70
CA ARG A 11 14.90 -16.41 -3.26
C ARG A 11 14.25 -15.11 -2.78
N ASP A 12 14.53 -13.97 -3.41
CA ASP A 12 14.02 -12.68 -2.91
C ASP A 12 12.65 -12.30 -3.47
N ARG A 13 12.24 -12.83 -4.63
CA ARG A 13 10.92 -12.51 -5.20
C ARG A 13 9.77 -12.96 -4.31
N VAL A 14 9.88 -14.14 -3.69
CA VAL A 14 8.86 -14.64 -2.74
C VAL A 14 8.85 -13.79 -1.47
N ARG A 15 10.02 -13.44 -0.92
CA ARG A 15 10.11 -12.54 0.24
C ARG A 15 9.56 -11.15 -0.05
N ALA A 16 9.90 -10.57 -1.20
CA ALA A 16 9.38 -9.27 -1.64
C ALA A 16 7.86 -9.32 -1.83
N LEU A 17 7.32 -10.45 -2.28
CA LEU A 17 5.88 -10.64 -2.43
C LEU A 17 5.15 -10.70 -1.08
N PHE A 18 5.70 -11.49 -0.15
CA PHE A 18 5.16 -11.59 1.20
C PHE A 18 5.26 -10.25 1.94
N LEU A 19 6.42 -9.59 1.87
CA LEU A 19 6.62 -8.28 2.48
C LEU A 19 5.68 -7.26 1.86
N GLY A 20 5.63 -7.14 0.53
CA GLY A 20 4.75 -6.21 -0.17
C GLY A 20 3.27 -6.46 0.09
N GLY A 21 2.84 -7.73 0.07
CA GLY A 21 1.47 -8.11 0.43
C GLY A 21 1.12 -7.78 1.89
N LEU A 22 2.05 -7.99 2.82
CA LEU A 22 1.88 -7.61 4.22
C LEU A 22 1.77 -6.09 4.40
N THR A 23 2.67 -5.31 3.82
CA THR A 23 2.62 -3.83 3.93
C THR A 23 1.36 -3.27 3.29
N THR A 24 1.00 -3.74 2.10
CA THR A 24 -0.21 -3.27 1.42
C THR A 24 -1.47 -3.71 2.17
N GLY A 25 -1.54 -4.95 2.65
CA GLY A 25 -2.67 -5.45 3.44
C GLY A 25 -2.84 -4.71 4.77
N LEU A 26 -1.74 -4.46 5.49
CA LEU A 26 -1.74 -3.64 6.71
C LEU A 26 -2.15 -2.19 6.43
N GLY A 27 -1.74 -1.63 5.29
CA GLY A 27 -2.17 -0.29 4.87
C GLY A 27 -3.67 -0.20 4.63
N VAL A 28 -4.24 -1.17 3.91
CA VAL A 28 -5.69 -1.26 3.66
C VAL A 28 -6.46 -1.44 4.97
N ALA A 29 -5.98 -2.32 5.85
CA ALA A 29 -6.56 -2.49 7.18
C ALA A 29 -6.50 -1.21 8.02
N SER A 30 -5.35 -0.55 8.04
CA SER A 30 -5.16 0.72 8.76
C SER A 30 -6.11 1.79 8.27
N MET A 31 -6.28 1.94 6.95
CA MET A 31 -7.25 2.88 6.38
C MET A 31 -8.67 2.59 6.87
N HIS A 32 -9.07 1.32 6.88
CA HIS A 32 -10.42 0.94 7.29
C HIS A 32 -10.68 1.22 8.78
N TYR A 33 -9.79 0.74 9.66
CA TYR A 33 -9.98 0.92 11.11
C TYR A 33 -9.74 2.35 11.58
N LEU A 34 -8.78 3.08 10.98
CA LEU A 34 -8.58 4.49 11.28
C LEU A 34 -9.78 5.33 10.80
N GLY A 35 -10.39 4.93 9.67
CA GLY A 35 -11.66 5.48 9.21
C GLY A 35 -12.79 5.24 10.21
N MET A 36 -12.91 4.02 10.74
CA MET A 36 -13.89 3.68 11.78
C MET A 36 -13.64 4.40 13.11
N ALA A 37 -12.39 4.56 13.52
CA ALA A 37 -12.00 5.33 14.71
C ALA A 37 -12.31 6.83 14.58
N ALA A 38 -12.36 7.36 13.35
CA ALA A 38 -12.76 8.74 13.09
C ALA A 38 -14.28 8.95 13.18
N VAL A 39 -15.08 7.86 13.16
CA VAL A 39 -16.53 7.94 13.32
C VAL A 39 -16.85 8.29 14.78
N ARG A 40 -17.32 9.51 15.00
CA ARG A 40 -17.82 9.96 16.30
C ARG A 40 -19.29 9.61 16.42
N LEU A 41 -19.64 8.83 17.44
CA LEU A 41 -21.00 8.40 17.75
C LEU A 41 -21.31 8.76 19.21
N HIS A 42 -22.57 9.02 19.54
CA HIS A 42 -23.01 9.15 20.93
C HIS A 42 -23.19 7.75 21.55
N GLY A 43 -22.08 7.11 21.88
CA GLY A 43 -22.06 5.75 22.41
C GLY A 43 -20.65 5.16 22.51
N ASP A 44 -20.52 4.06 23.23
CA ASP A 44 -19.32 3.23 23.21
C ASP A 44 -19.34 2.31 21.98
N VAL A 45 -18.21 2.28 21.29
CA VAL A 45 -17.95 1.40 20.14
C VAL A 45 -17.07 0.27 20.63
N ASP A 46 -17.66 -0.91 20.80
CA ASP A 46 -16.92 -2.10 21.20
C ASP A 46 -16.50 -2.88 19.96
N TYR A 47 -15.21 -3.21 19.89
CA TYR A 47 -14.60 -3.95 18.79
C TYR A 47 -14.23 -5.35 19.27
N ASP A 48 -14.70 -6.38 18.57
CA ASP A 48 -14.21 -7.73 18.81
C ASP A 48 -12.81 -7.89 18.18
N PRO A 49 -11.72 -8.03 18.97
CA PRO A 49 -10.37 -8.14 18.44
C PRO A 49 -10.16 -9.36 17.54
N VAL A 50 -10.98 -10.42 17.70
CA VAL A 50 -10.92 -11.63 16.87
C VAL A 50 -11.43 -11.34 15.46
N LEU A 51 -12.56 -10.65 15.35
CA LEU A 51 -13.14 -10.27 14.05
C LEU A 51 -12.27 -9.20 13.35
N VAL A 52 -11.66 -8.30 14.14
CA VAL A 52 -10.68 -7.34 13.63
C VAL A 52 -9.48 -8.07 13.02
N GLY A 53 -8.90 -9.02 13.77
CA GLY A 53 -7.77 -9.83 13.30
C GLY A 53 -8.10 -10.64 12.04
N LEU A 54 -9.31 -11.21 11.96
CA LEU A 54 -9.76 -11.94 10.77
C LEU A 54 -9.84 -11.04 9.53
N SER A 55 -10.38 -9.83 9.69
CA SER A 55 -10.45 -8.84 8.61
C SER A 55 -9.06 -8.38 8.14
N VAL A 56 -8.10 -8.19 9.05
CA VAL A 56 -6.68 -7.92 8.71
C VAL A 56 -6.08 -9.08 7.93
N LEU A 57 -6.33 -10.33 8.36
CA LEU A 57 -5.83 -11.52 7.67
C LEU A 57 -6.36 -11.59 6.22
N ILE A 58 -7.65 -11.32 6.03
CA ILE A 58 -8.27 -11.25 4.69
C ILE A 58 -7.57 -10.18 3.84
N ALA A 59 -7.31 -8.99 4.41
CA ALA A 59 -6.62 -7.91 3.69
C ALA A 59 -5.21 -8.31 3.24
N VAL A 60 -4.42 -8.94 4.12
CA VAL A 60 -3.05 -9.38 3.81
C VAL A 60 -3.04 -10.48 2.75
N VAL A 61 -3.93 -11.46 2.86
CA VAL A 61 -4.04 -12.54 1.87
C VAL A 61 -4.46 -11.98 0.51
N ALA A 62 -5.44 -11.07 0.48
CA ALA A 62 -5.90 -10.43 -0.75
C ALA A 62 -4.78 -9.61 -1.41
N ALA A 63 -4.07 -8.78 -0.64
CA ALA A 63 -2.97 -7.96 -1.14
C ALA A 63 -1.78 -8.81 -1.66
N THR A 64 -1.47 -9.90 -0.96
CA THR A 64 -0.42 -10.84 -1.41
C THR A 64 -0.81 -11.54 -2.70
N ALA A 65 -2.06 -12.00 -2.81
CA ALA A 65 -2.59 -12.63 -4.03
C ALA A 65 -2.62 -11.65 -5.22
N ALA A 66 -3.00 -10.40 -4.97
CA ALA A 66 -2.99 -9.32 -5.96
C ALA A 66 -1.59 -9.08 -6.54
N LEU A 67 -0.62 -8.93 -5.64
CA LEU A 67 0.76 -8.68 -6.01
C LEU A 67 1.34 -9.89 -6.76
N TRP A 68 0.97 -11.10 -6.34
CA TRP A 68 1.39 -12.33 -7.02
C TRP A 68 0.84 -12.38 -8.44
N ALA A 69 -0.46 -12.13 -8.61
CA ALA A 69 -1.11 -12.10 -9.91
C ALA A 69 -0.48 -11.04 -10.83
N ALA A 70 -0.26 -9.83 -10.32
CA ALA A 70 0.35 -8.73 -11.07
C ALA A 70 1.78 -9.05 -11.55
N LEU A 71 2.54 -9.83 -10.79
CA LEU A 71 3.95 -10.15 -11.11
C LEU A 71 4.12 -11.44 -11.93
N ASN A 72 3.14 -12.35 -11.91
CA ASN A 72 3.29 -13.70 -12.46
C ASN A 72 2.36 -14.00 -13.64
N ILE A 73 1.28 -13.24 -13.80
CA ILE A 73 0.24 -13.52 -14.80
C ILE A 73 0.29 -12.47 -15.91
N LYS A 74 0.54 -12.92 -17.16
CA LYS A 74 0.49 -12.07 -18.36
C LYS A 74 -0.80 -12.23 -19.18
N SER A 75 -1.68 -13.16 -18.79
CA SER A 75 -2.91 -13.45 -19.52
C SER A 75 -4.04 -12.50 -19.10
N PRO A 76 -4.72 -11.82 -20.04
CA PRO A 76 -5.78 -10.87 -19.71
C PRO A 76 -6.95 -11.51 -18.96
N VAL A 77 -7.32 -12.74 -19.29
CA VAL A 77 -8.41 -13.49 -18.62
C VAL A 77 -8.08 -13.74 -17.15
N ALA A 78 -6.83 -14.09 -16.85
CA ALA A 78 -6.41 -14.38 -15.50
C ALA A 78 -6.27 -13.10 -14.65
N VAL A 79 -5.96 -11.96 -15.26
CA VAL A 79 -6.04 -10.63 -14.60
C VAL A 79 -7.49 -10.29 -14.27
N THR A 80 -8.46 -10.56 -15.16
CA THR A 80 -9.88 -10.35 -14.89
C THR A 80 -10.40 -11.21 -13.74
N ILE A 81 -10.00 -12.47 -13.67
CA ILE A 81 -10.37 -13.35 -12.55
C ILE A 81 -9.73 -12.86 -11.24
N ALA A 82 -8.47 -12.46 -11.28
CA ALA A 82 -7.77 -11.94 -10.11
C ALA A 82 -8.39 -10.65 -9.57
N SER A 83 -8.81 -9.73 -10.45
CA SER A 83 -9.48 -8.48 -10.03
C SER A 83 -10.85 -8.74 -9.40
N LEU A 84 -11.62 -9.70 -9.92
CA LEU A 84 -12.90 -10.12 -9.32
C LEU A 84 -12.71 -10.73 -7.92
N ILE A 85 -11.76 -11.64 -7.78
CA ILE A 85 -11.43 -12.26 -6.47
C ILE A 85 -10.97 -11.19 -5.49
N MET A 86 -10.14 -10.25 -5.93
CA MET A 86 -9.66 -9.16 -5.10
C MET A 86 -10.78 -8.21 -4.68
N GLY A 87 -11.70 -7.87 -5.60
CA GLY A 87 -12.90 -7.10 -5.28
C GLY A 87 -13.75 -7.79 -4.22
N ALA A 88 -14.03 -9.08 -4.40
CA ALA A 88 -14.78 -9.88 -3.43
C ALA A 88 -14.09 -9.94 -2.06
N ALA A 89 -12.77 -10.10 -2.03
CA ALA A 89 -11.99 -10.14 -0.79
C ALA A 89 -12.01 -8.79 -0.04
N VAL A 90 -11.85 -7.67 -0.76
CA VAL A 90 -11.93 -6.32 -0.17
C VAL A 90 -13.35 -6.04 0.33
N SER A 91 -14.38 -6.38 -0.43
CA SER A 91 -15.78 -6.26 0.04
C SER A 91 -16.04 -7.10 1.29
N SER A 92 -15.50 -8.32 1.34
CA SER A 92 -15.62 -9.20 2.51
C SER A 92 -14.88 -8.63 3.74
N MET A 93 -13.71 -8.03 3.55
CA MET A 93 -12.95 -7.36 4.61
C MET A 93 -13.71 -6.18 5.21
N HIS A 94 -14.34 -5.35 4.37
CA HIS A 94 -15.19 -4.25 4.82
C HIS A 94 -16.43 -4.74 5.57
N TYR A 95 -17.10 -5.76 5.05
CA TYR A 95 -18.30 -6.30 5.69
C TYR A 95 -17.98 -6.96 7.03
N THR A 96 -16.88 -7.72 7.09
CA THR A 96 -16.38 -8.33 8.34
C THR A 96 -15.97 -7.27 9.35
N GLY A 97 -15.29 -6.20 8.91
CA GLY A 97 -14.90 -5.08 9.76
C GLY A 97 -16.10 -4.33 10.33
N MET A 98 -17.15 -4.12 9.53
CA MET A 98 -18.41 -3.51 9.99
C MET A 98 -19.18 -4.43 10.94
N PHE A 99 -19.19 -5.75 10.70
CA PHE A 99 -19.83 -6.73 11.58
C PHE A 99 -19.11 -6.85 12.94
N ALA A 100 -17.81 -6.56 12.99
CA ALA A 100 -17.03 -6.53 14.22
C ALA A 100 -17.40 -5.39 15.17
N VAL A 101 -18.18 -4.41 14.69
CA VAL A 101 -18.54 -3.21 15.45
C VAL A 101 -19.90 -3.39 16.10
N SER A 102 -19.94 -3.33 17.43
CA SER A 102 -21.19 -3.18 18.18
C SER A 102 -21.33 -1.74 18.64
N VAL A 103 -22.43 -1.09 18.26
CA VAL A 103 -22.71 0.31 18.64
C VAL A 103 -23.85 0.33 19.64
N ARG A 104 -23.56 0.72 20.88
CA ARG A 104 -24.62 1.05 21.86
C ARG A 104 -24.90 2.54 21.78
N VAL A 105 -25.99 2.91 21.12
CA VAL A 105 -26.40 4.32 20.98
C VAL A 105 -27.16 4.75 22.22
N SER A 106 -26.66 5.75 22.93
CA SER A 106 -27.40 6.42 24.00
C SER A 106 -28.21 7.58 23.41
N PRO A 107 -29.52 7.72 23.72
CA PRO A 107 -30.31 8.80 23.17
C PRO A 107 -29.86 10.15 23.74
N SER A 108 -29.19 10.95 22.92
CA SER A 108 -28.73 12.31 23.26
C SER A 108 -29.12 13.29 22.15
N GLY A 109 -29.78 14.40 22.52
CA GLY A 109 -30.18 15.47 21.60
C GLY A 109 -29.08 16.47 21.24
N ALA A 110 -27.83 16.23 21.66
CA ALA A 110 -26.70 17.06 21.28
C ALA A 110 -26.35 16.83 19.81
N VAL A 111 -25.99 17.89 19.08
CA VAL A 111 -25.56 17.78 17.68
C VAL A 111 -24.07 17.43 17.68
N LEU A 112 -23.68 16.27 17.13
CA LEU A 112 -22.25 15.96 16.93
C LEU A 112 -21.71 16.90 15.84
N PRO A 113 -20.60 17.62 16.09
CA PRO A 113 -19.89 18.29 15.01
C PRO A 113 -19.43 17.22 14.00
N GLY A 114 -19.98 17.27 12.79
CA GLY A 114 -19.54 16.41 11.70
C GLY A 114 -18.10 16.71 11.30
N ALA A 115 -17.39 15.70 10.81
CA ALA A 115 -16.07 15.91 10.21
C ALA A 115 -16.23 16.74 8.93
N THR A 116 -15.42 17.79 8.76
CA THR A 116 -15.48 18.65 7.58
C THR A 116 -14.66 18.04 6.44
N ALA A 117 -15.07 18.27 5.19
CA ALA A 117 -14.34 17.75 4.03
C ALA A 117 -12.86 18.17 4.02
N MET A 118 -12.54 19.37 4.52
CA MET A 118 -11.17 19.87 4.65
C MET A 118 -10.29 19.00 5.55
N GLN A 119 -10.84 18.35 6.58
CA GLN A 119 -10.09 17.45 7.46
C GLN A 119 -9.59 16.19 6.74
N PHE A 120 -10.22 15.80 5.63
CA PHE A 120 -9.78 14.68 4.80
C PHE A 120 -8.98 15.15 3.58
N ILE A 121 -9.42 16.22 2.92
CA ILE A 121 -8.79 16.74 1.70
C ILE A 121 -7.39 17.27 2.00
N PHE A 122 -7.20 18.01 3.10
CA PHE A 122 -5.91 18.64 3.40
C PHE A 122 -4.79 17.60 3.66
N PRO A 123 -4.96 16.58 4.52
CA PRO A 123 -3.95 15.54 4.70
C PRO A 123 -3.72 14.71 3.44
N LEU A 124 -4.77 14.41 2.66
CA LEU A 124 -4.63 13.70 1.39
C LEU A 124 -3.82 14.51 0.38
N ALA A 125 -4.14 15.79 0.18
CA ALA A 125 -3.45 16.65 -0.76
C ALA A 125 -1.98 16.85 -0.37
N VAL A 126 -1.71 17.11 0.90
CA VAL A 126 -0.34 17.27 1.42
C VAL A 126 0.42 15.95 1.30
N GLY A 127 -0.15 14.83 1.76
CA GLY A 127 0.52 13.52 1.73
C GLY A 127 0.82 13.04 0.31
N LEU A 128 -0.17 13.08 -0.58
CA LEU A 128 -0.01 12.67 -1.98
C LEU A 128 0.94 13.63 -2.72
N GLY A 129 0.81 14.94 -2.48
CA GLY A 129 1.67 15.97 -3.07
C GLY A 129 3.13 15.81 -2.64
N SER A 130 3.39 15.63 -1.35
CA SER A 130 4.73 15.39 -0.82
C SER A 130 5.33 14.09 -1.36
N TYR A 131 4.55 13.01 -1.45
CA TYR A 131 5.02 11.74 -2.00
C TYR A 131 5.41 11.87 -3.49
N LEU A 132 4.57 12.49 -4.31
CA LEU A 132 4.86 12.74 -5.72
C LEU A 132 6.08 13.66 -5.91
N PHE A 133 6.20 14.69 -5.07
CA PHE A 133 7.34 15.59 -5.09
C PHE A 133 8.65 14.87 -4.75
N LEU A 134 8.67 14.09 -3.66
CA LEU A 134 9.87 13.36 -3.23
C LEU A 134 10.28 12.28 -4.24
N THR A 135 9.33 11.54 -4.79
CA THR A 135 9.62 10.51 -5.81
C THR A 135 10.15 11.14 -7.10
N SER A 136 9.56 12.26 -7.55
CA SER A 136 10.05 13.03 -8.69
C SER A 136 11.45 13.59 -8.45
N ALA A 137 11.70 14.22 -7.29
CA ALA A 137 13.00 14.75 -6.91
C ALA A 137 14.05 13.64 -6.85
N PHE A 138 13.73 12.49 -6.27
CA PHE A 138 14.63 11.33 -6.23
C PHE A 138 14.96 10.82 -7.63
N VAL A 139 13.98 10.74 -8.54
CA VAL A 139 14.21 10.34 -9.94
C VAL A 139 15.09 11.36 -10.66
N ALA A 140 14.84 12.66 -10.48
CA ALA A 140 15.61 13.74 -11.10
C ALA A 140 17.07 13.82 -10.57
N LEU A 141 17.28 13.53 -9.29
CA LEU A 141 18.60 13.48 -8.65
C LEU A 141 19.31 12.14 -8.87
N SER A 142 18.59 11.09 -9.31
CA SER A 142 19.20 9.80 -9.57
C SER A 142 20.04 9.88 -10.85
N PRO A 143 21.35 9.58 -10.79
CA PRO A 143 22.21 9.68 -11.96
C PRO A 143 21.70 8.72 -13.02
N THR A 144 21.39 9.27 -14.19
CA THR A 144 20.83 8.51 -15.31
C THR A 144 21.85 7.49 -15.79
N THR A 145 21.38 6.38 -16.38
CA THR A 145 22.28 5.28 -16.80
C THR A 145 23.41 5.77 -17.71
N GLY A 146 23.16 6.78 -18.55
CA GLY A 146 24.16 7.39 -19.44
C GLY A 146 25.24 8.20 -18.72
N GLU A 147 24.89 8.91 -17.63
CA GLU A 147 25.86 9.66 -16.83
C GLU A 147 26.79 8.72 -16.06
N ARG A 148 26.27 7.58 -15.58
CA ARG A 148 27.07 6.54 -14.91
C ARG A 148 28.09 5.90 -15.85
N GLU A 149 27.72 5.69 -17.11
CA GLU A 149 28.60 5.14 -18.14
C GLU A 149 29.67 6.16 -18.58
N ALA A 150 29.33 7.45 -18.64
CA ALA A 150 30.26 8.53 -18.91
C ALA A 150 31.30 8.70 -17.78
N SER A 151 30.88 8.68 -16.51
CA SER A 151 31.80 8.73 -15.36
C SER A 151 32.72 7.50 -15.30
N ALA A 152 32.21 6.31 -15.59
CA ALA A 152 33.01 5.08 -15.64
C ALA A 152 34.05 5.09 -16.78
N SER A 153 33.70 5.67 -17.93
CA SER A 153 34.62 5.82 -19.07
C SER A 153 35.71 6.86 -18.80
N ALA A 154 35.36 7.97 -18.14
CA ALA A 154 36.31 9.01 -17.73
C ALA A 154 37.32 8.48 -16.69
N GLN A 155 36.88 7.67 -15.72
CA GLN A 155 37.78 7.04 -14.75
C GLN A 155 38.79 6.07 -15.39
N ARG A 156 38.34 5.22 -16.34
CA ARG A 156 39.25 4.32 -17.07
C ARG A 156 40.28 5.08 -17.91
N ALA A 157 39.90 6.22 -18.49
CA ALA A 157 40.82 7.06 -19.25
C ALA A 157 41.92 7.67 -18.36
N VAL A 158 41.57 8.13 -17.15
CA VAL A 158 42.52 8.69 -16.18
C VAL A 158 43.50 7.63 -15.66
N GLU A 159 43.04 6.39 -15.44
CA GLU A 159 43.89 5.28 -14.97
C GLU A 159 44.85 4.74 -16.04
N SER A 160 44.54 4.99 -17.33
CA SER A 160 45.39 4.58 -18.46
C SER A 160 46.51 5.56 -18.81
N VAL A 161 46.64 6.69 -18.10
CA VAL A 161 47.74 7.65 -18.29
C VAL A 161 48.93 7.19 -17.44
N PRO A 162 50.02 6.65 -18.04
CA PRO A 162 51.19 6.25 -17.27
C PRO A 162 51.86 7.48 -16.65
N SER A 163 52.19 7.37 -15.36
CA SER A 163 53.00 8.34 -14.58
C SER A 163 54.42 8.47 -15.10
#